data_AF-A0ABD3N0N2-F1
#
_entry.id   AF-A0ABD3N0N2-F1
#
_cell.length_a   1.000
_cell.length_b   1.000
_cell.length_c   1.000
_cell.angle_alpha   90.00
_cell.angle_beta   90.00
_cell.angle_gamma   90.00
#
_symmetry.space_group_name_H-M   'P 1'
#
loop_
_entity.id
_entity.type
_entity.pdbx_description
1 polymer ?
#
loop_
_entity_poly.entity_id
_entity_poly.type
_entity_poly.pdbx_seq_one_letter_code
_entity_poly.pdbx_strand_id
1 'polypeptide(L)'
;MSRHIDENPRDLVLERSSDSDGDDIERGTPAKQNGRRTPKGKNNKARSLSSENGHASNSTIEKKRFDGDAFLDKRVMTPNQERFNAITMIPGMVYTLYFILAGCWITACDRQDDAAVRLSEDSSYWAGMASGAFGDDDGWGGGGLGCVHGSELPYIMALPPLPVVAAAVGTLVHSPVSINYHWWYATSLDPSRRIEHWSRRLDHAFIHFSSACAAYATSGRVDFFLLNVAYNMDCAYRQFEEKVCPRRNLYRVASSIFLSVLPVLAYRHYLLFFQIFAMFAVSGWYFLIGFTAPQQLFVRYPVGGWSHGLFHLVLSFLPHLIMKVATQVESSQENKAWHGCT
;
A
#
# COMPACT_ATOMS: atom_id res chain seq x y z
N MET A 1 20.80 10.89 37.42
CA MET A 1 21.80 10.03 36.76
C MET A 1 21.51 10.05 35.26
N SER A 2 22.13 10.98 34.54
CA SER A 2 21.98 11.11 33.09
C SER A 2 23.39 11.00 32.52
N ARG A 3 23.68 9.94 31.76
CA ARG A 3 24.98 9.77 31.11
C ARG A 3 24.92 10.54 29.78
N HIS A 4 25.60 11.68 29.76
CA HIS A 4 26.06 12.35 28.55
C HIS A 4 27.01 11.39 27.84
N ILE A 5 26.65 10.95 26.63
CA ILE A 5 27.57 10.29 25.70
C ILE A 5 27.96 11.38 24.69
N ASP A 6 29.14 11.94 24.88
CA ASP A 6 29.83 12.76 23.89
C ASP A 6 30.48 11.81 22.88
N GLU A 7 29.85 11.64 21.71
CA GLU A 7 30.51 11.07 20.55
C GLU A 7 31.02 12.20 19.65
N ASN A 8 32.33 12.17 19.46
CA ASN A 8 33.15 13.10 18.72
C ASN A 8 33.32 12.61 17.28
N PRO A 9 32.78 13.29 16.24
CA PRO A 9 33.08 12.96 14.87
C PRO A 9 34.33 13.74 14.43
N ARG A 10 35.50 13.11 14.56
CA ARG A 10 36.70 13.54 13.85
C ARG A 10 36.61 13.10 12.38
N ASP A 11 36.75 14.10 11.51
CA ASP A 11 37.49 14.08 10.24
C ASP A 11 37.10 13.00 9.20
N LEU A 12 36.05 13.29 8.43
CA LEU A 12 35.96 12.86 7.04
C LEU A 12 36.08 14.09 6.14
N VAL A 13 37.32 14.37 5.75
CA VAL A 13 37.69 15.30 4.69
C VAL A 13 37.13 14.75 3.39
N LEU A 14 36.02 15.32 2.92
CA LEU A 14 35.54 15.15 1.55
C LEU A 14 36.35 16.10 0.66
N GLU A 15 37.34 15.54 -0.03
CA GLU A 15 37.99 16.19 -1.16
C GLU A 15 36.93 16.55 -2.22
N ARG A 16 36.81 17.85 -2.51
CA ARG A 16 36.18 18.35 -3.73
C ARG A 16 37.11 18.03 -4.90
N SER A 17 36.72 17.10 -5.77
CA SER A 17 37.27 17.05 -7.13
C SER A 17 36.42 17.96 -8.03
N SER A 18 36.98 19.12 -8.32
CA SER A 18 36.62 20.01 -9.43
C SER A 18 37.05 19.40 -10.77
N ASP A 19 36.23 19.68 -11.78
CA ASP A 19 36.55 19.79 -13.22
C ASP A 19 37.10 18.57 -13.97
N SER A 20 36.33 18.14 -14.98
CA SER A 20 36.88 17.92 -16.32
C SER A 20 35.78 18.04 -17.38
N ASP A 21 35.82 19.18 -18.08
CA ASP A 21 35.33 19.35 -19.45
C ASP A 21 35.94 18.33 -20.42
N GLY A 22 35.23 18.07 -21.52
CA GLY A 22 35.80 17.60 -22.79
C GLY A 22 35.86 16.08 -22.98
N ASP A 23 35.04 15.53 -23.89
CA ASP A 23 35.49 15.37 -25.27
C ASP A 23 34.47 14.61 -26.12
N ASP A 24 34.21 15.19 -27.29
CA ASP A 24 33.50 14.61 -28.42
C ASP A 24 34.23 13.35 -28.91
N ILE A 25 33.51 12.22 -28.98
CA ILE A 25 33.93 11.08 -29.80
C ILE A 25 32.86 10.83 -30.87
N GLU A 26 33.05 11.50 -32.00
CA GLU A 26 32.68 11.00 -33.32
C GLU A 26 33.58 9.82 -33.72
N ARG A 27 33.03 8.95 -34.60
CA ARG A 27 33.63 7.85 -35.37
C ARG A 27 33.48 6.46 -34.70
N GLY A 28 32.90 5.46 -35.36
CA GLY A 28 32.54 5.36 -36.77
C GLY A 28 31.85 4.04 -37.07
N THR A 29 30.97 4.09 -38.06
CA THR A 29 30.29 2.95 -38.65
C THR A 29 31.16 2.36 -39.78
N PRO A 30 31.36 1.03 -39.88
CA PRO A 30 31.79 0.43 -41.13
C PRO A 30 30.60 -0.06 -41.96
N ALA A 31 30.74 0.20 -43.25
CA ALA A 31 29.82 -0.09 -44.33
C ALA A 31 29.50 -1.58 -44.51
N LYS A 32 28.27 -1.88 -44.94
CA LYS A 32 28.00 -3.01 -45.82
C LYS A 32 27.18 -2.56 -47.02
N GLN A 33 27.84 -2.65 -48.17
CA GLN A 33 27.29 -2.52 -49.51
C GLN A 33 26.33 -3.68 -49.82
N ASN A 34 25.25 -3.34 -50.52
CA ASN A 34 24.54 -4.11 -51.56
C ASN A 34 23.20 -3.38 -51.76
N GLY A 35 22.92 -2.65 -52.84
CA GLY A 35 23.11 -3.02 -54.23
C GLY A 35 21.77 -3.41 -54.84
N ARG A 36 20.89 -2.43 -55.16
CA ARG A 36 19.84 -2.66 -56.18
C ARG A 36 19.36 -1.36 -56.83
N ARG A 37 19.24 -1.46 -58.16
CA ARG A 37 19.06 -0.42 -59.17
C ARG A 37 17.63 0.17 -59.21
N THR A 38 17.58 1.51 -59.37
CA THR A 38 16.71 2.41 -60.18
C THR A 38 15.49 1.83 -60.93
N PRO A 39 14.36 2.57 -61.10
CA PRO A 39 14.33 3.70 -62.07
C PRO A 39 13.53 4.97 -61.70
N LYS A 40 14.12 6.09 -62.13
CA LYS A 40 13.56 7.31 -62.78
C LYS A 40 12.06 7.58 -62.64
N GLY A 41 11.72 8.80 -62.19
CA GLY A 41 10.38 9.34 -62.41
C GLY A 41 10.14 10.77 -61.96
N LYS A 42 10.50 11.73 -62.84
CA LYS A 42 9.81 13.01 -63.07
C LYS A 42 9.85 14.11 -61.98
N ASN A 43 10.71 15.08 -62.27
CA ASN A 43 10.50 16.52 -62.20
C ASN A 43 9.05 16.96 -61.93
N ASN A 44 8.83 17.72 -60.86
CA ASN A 44 7.85 18.81 -60.86
C ASN A 44 8.52 20.08 -60.35
N LYS A 45 8.70 20.98 -61.31
CA LYS A 45 9.19 22.34 -61.19
C LYS A 45 7.98 23.23 -60.89
N ALA A 46 8.22 24.24 -60.05
CA ALA A 46 7.44 25.46 -59.90
C ALA A 46 6.07 25.38 -59.21
N ARG A 47 6.02 25.92 -57.99
CA ARG A 47 5.15 27.07 -57.70
C ARG A 47 5.74 27.89 -56.57
N SER A 48 6.46 28.95 -56.93
CA SER A 48 6.71 30.08 -56.04
C SER A 48 5.37 30.77 -55.81
N LEU A 49 4.73 30.49 -54.69
CA LEU A 49 3.67 31.33 -54.15
C LEU A 49 4.27 32.07 -52.96
N SER A 50 4.26 33.39 -53.09
CA SER A 50 4.57 34.39 -52.07
C SER A 50 3.89 34.03 -50.75
N SER A 51 4.70 33.60 -49.78
CA SER A 51 4.30 33.48 -48.37
C SER A 51 4.74 34.74 -47.63
N GLU A 52 4.23 35.90 -48.06
CA GLU A 52 4.02 37.03 -47.15
C GLU A 52 2.80 36.67 -46.29
N ASN A 53 3.04 35.88 -45.25
CA ASN A 53 2.08 35.69 -44.18
C ASN A 53 2.87 35.36 -42.93
N GLY A 54 2.91 36.34 -42.03
CA GLY A 54 3.18 36.21 -40.61
C GLY A 54 4.40 35.36 -40.26
N HIS A 55 5.46 36.02 -39.79
CA HIS A 55 6.30 35.46 -38.74
C HIS A 55 5.41 35.10 -37.53
N ALA A 56 4.72 33.96 -37.60
CA ALA A 56 4.39 33.18 -36.45
C ALA A 56 5.75 32.80 -35.87
N SER A 57 6.20 33.65 -34.94
CA SER A 57 7.28 33.35 -34.01
C SER A 57 7.15 31.87 -33.67
N ASN A 58 8.11 31.08 -34.15
CA ASN A 58 8.37 29.76 -33.63
C ASN A 58 8.75 29.99 -32.17
N SER A 59 7.73 30.15 -31.32
CA SER A 59 7.85 29.93 -29.89
C SER A 59 8.23 28.46 -29.81
N THR A 60 9.53 28.24 -29.84
CA THR A 60 10.18 27.02 -29.41
C THR A 60 9.49 26.71 -28.10
N ILE A 61 8.59 25.74 -28.14
CA ILE A 61 7.97 25.16 -26.96
C ILE A 61 9.15 24.56 -26.21
N GLU A 62 9.78 25.38 -25.37
CA GLU A 62 10.74 24.93 -24.40
C GLU A 62 9.96 23.92 -23.56
N LYS A 63 10.21 22.64 -23.83
CA LYS A 63 9.77 21.58 -22.95
C LYS A 63 10.46 21.85 -21.63
N LYS A 64 9.79 22.60 -20.75
CA LYS A 64 10.21 22.81 -19.36
C LYS A 64 10.56 21.44 -18.80
N ARG A 65 11.86 21.18 -18.63
CA ARG A 65 12.33 19.96 -17.98
C ARG A 65 11.67 19.93 -16.61
N PHE A 66 11.15 18.77 -16.25
CA PHE A 66 10.57 18.57 -14.92
C PHE A 66 11.69 18.77 -13.89
N ASP A 67 11.57 19.82 -13.10
CA ASP A 67 12.46 20.11 -11.99
C ASP A 67 12.07 19.20 -10.82
N GLY A 68 12.88 18.16 -10.60
CA GLY A 68 12.68 17.19 -9.53
C GLY A 68 12.84 17.83 -8.16
N ASP A 69 13.83 18.70 -7.99
CA ASP A 69 14.17 19.28 -6.69
C ASP A 69 13.08 20.26 -6.25
N ALA A 70 12.63 21.15 -7.14
CA ALA A 70 11.50 22.03 -6.85
C ALA A 70 10.18 21.27 -6.60
N PHE A 71 10.05 20.05 -7.11
CA PHE A 71 8.91 19.18 -6.80
C PHE A 71 9.03 18.53 -5.41
N LEU A 72 10.24 18.22 -4.96
CA LEU A 72 10.51 17.66 -3.63
C LEU A 72 10.45 18.71 -2.53
N ASP A 73 10.96 19.91 -2.78
CA ASP A 73 10.93 21.03 -1.83
C ASP A 73 9.50 21.39 -1.40
N LYS A 74 8.53 21.26 -2.30
CA LYS A 74 7.11 21.49 -2.01
C LYS A 74 6.48 20.43 -1.10
N ARG A 75 7.17 19.31 -0.87
CA ARG A 75 6.68 18.13 -0.13
C ARG A 75 7.45 17.91 1.16
N VAL A 76 8.34 18.82 1.53
CA VAL A 76 9.12 18.71 2.77
C VAL A 76 8.17 18.81 3.95
N MET A 77 8.18 17.76 4.77
CA MET A 77 7.46 17.72 6.03
C MET A 77 8.41 18.09 7.16
N THR A 78 7.91 18.89 8.10
CA THR A 78 8.63 19.23 9.33
C THR A 78 8.78 17.99 10.21
N PRO A 79 9.76 17.95 11.14
CA PRO A 79 9.93 16.82 12.05
C PRO A 79 8.66 16.48 12.86
N ASN A 80 7.87 17.48 13.24
CA ASN A 80 6.61 17.25 13.96
C ASN A 80 5.54 16.60 13.08
N GLN A 81 5.47 16.95 11.79
CA GLN A 81 4.56 16.31 10.84
C GLN A 81 4.97 14.85 10.59
N GLU A 82 6.27 14.56 10.49
CA GLU A 82 6.75 13.19 10.35
C GLU A 82 6.46 12.34 11.59
N ARG A 83 6.64 12.88 12.81
CA ARG A 83 6.23 12.21 14.05
C ARG A 83 4.72 11.95 14.10
N PHE A 84 3.92 12.90 13.64
CA PHE A 84 2.47 12.71 13.54
C PHE A 84 2.13 11.57 12.56
N ASN A 85 2.79 11.50 11.41
CA ASN A 85 2.62 10.40 10.45
C ASN A 85 2.89 9.03 11.08
N ALA A 86 3.92 8.91 11.92
CA ALA A 86 4.20 7.69 12.66
C ALA A 86 3.10 7.35 13.68
N ILE A 87 2.65 8.33 14.48
CA ILE A 87 1.60 8.12 15.50
C ILE A 87 0.30 7.64 14.85
N THR A 88 -0.09 8.21 13.70
CA THR A 88 -1.33 7.86 13.02
C THR A 88 -1.34 6.47 12.39
N MET A 89 -0.21 5.74 12.40
CA MET A 89 -0.17 4.30 12.03
C MET A 89 -0.64 3.37 13.15
N ILE A 90 -0.60 3.82 14.42
CA ILE A 90 -0.91 3.00 15.60
C ILE A 90 -2.37 2.53 15.62
N PRO A 91 -3.40 3.37 15.35
CA PRO A 91 -4.78 2.93 15.43
C PRO A 91 -5.09 1.73 14.54
N GLY A 92 -4.51 1.65 13.34
CA GLY A 92 -4.70 0.50 12.44
C GLY A 92 -4.16 -0.81 13.00
N MET A 93 -3.03 -0.76 13.71
CA MET A 93 -2.49 -1.92 14.43
C MET A 93 -3.40 -2.34 15.58
N VAL A 94 -3.87 -1.37 16.38
CA VAL A 94 -4.74 -1.61 17.54
C VAL A 94 -6.07 -2.22 17.09
N TYR A 95 -6.71 -1.67 16.05
CA TYR A 95 -7.93 -2.25 15.49
C TYR A 95 -7.72 -3.65 14.93
N THR A 96 -6.53 -3.91 14.36
CA THR A 96 -6.18 -5.25 13.86
C THR A 96 -6.07 -6.25 15.01
N LEU A 97 -5.31 -5.91 16.06
CA LEU A 97 -5.16 -6.77 17.25
C LEU A 97 -6.50 -6.97 17.94
N TYR A 98 -7.29 -5.91 18.11
CA TYR A 98 -8.62 -6.00 18.70
C TYR A 98 -9.52 -6.97 17.91
N PHE A 99 -9.56 -6.88 16.58
CA PHE A 99 -10.40 -7.77 15.76
C PHE A 99 -10.05 -9.26 15.95
N ILE A 100 -8.75 -9.57 16.03
CA ILE A 100 -8.26 -10.94 16.24
C ILE A 100 -8.56 -11.40 17.66
N LEU A 101 -8.14 -10.63 18.66
CA LEU A 101 -8.19 -11.00 20.08
C LEU A 101 -9.63 -11.06 20.60
N ALA A 102 -10.50 -10.15 20.18
CA ALA A 102 -11.91 -10.15 20.55
C ALA A 102 -12.75 -11.18 19.76
N GLY A 103 -12.14 -11.99 18.88
CA GLY A 103 -12.84 -12.99 18.07
C GLY A 103 -13.93 -12.40 17.16
N CYS A 104 -13.75 -11.16 16.67
CA CYS A 104 -14.71 -10.51 15.78
C CYS A 104 -14.96 -11.32 14.50
N TRP A 105 -14.01 -12.17 14.11
CA TRP A 105 -14.12 -13.06 12.96
C TRP A 105 -15.13 -14.20 13.15
N ILE A 106 -15.42 -14.63 14.38
CA ILE A 106 -16.42 -15.67 14.68
C ILE A 106 -17.83 -15.07 14.55
N THR A 107 -18.07 -13.96 15.25
CA THR A 107 -19.39 -13.29 15.24
C THR A 107 -19.79 -12.76 13.87
N ALA A 108 -18.82 -12.49 13.00
CA ALA A 108 -19.07 -12.09 11.62
C ALA A 108 -19.66 -13.23 10.77
N CYS A 109 -19.32 -14.48 11.07
CA CYS A 109 -19.89 -15.65 10.41
C CYS A 109 -21.33 -15.91 10.86
N ASP A 110 -21.62 -15.82 12.17
CA ASP A 110 -22.96 -16.13 12.70
C ASP A 110 -24.02 -15.12 12.24
N ARG A 111 -23.65 -13.86 12.04
CA ARG A 111 -24.60 -12.82 11.60
C ARG A 111 -25.16 -13.02 10.19
N GLN A 112 -24.46 -13.77 9.33
CA GLN A 112 -24.96 -14.10 8.00
C GLN A 112 -26.12 -15.10 8.07
N ASP A 113 -26.05 -16.04 9.01
CA ASP A 113 -27.10 -17.03 9.25
C ASP A 113 -28.24 -16.43 10.09
N ASP A 114 -27.94 -15.56 11.07
CA ASP A 114 -28.94 -14.87 11.90
C ASP A 114 -29.83 -13.89 11.12
N ALA A 115 -29.38 -13.30 10.00
CA ALA A 115 -30.27 -12.48 9.18
C ALA A 115 -31.37 -13.31 8.49
N ALA A 116 -31.11 -14.60 8.26
CA ALA A 116 -32.09 -15.57 7.79
C ALA A 116 -32.84 -16.25 8.95
N VAL A 117 -32.20 -16.42 10.10
CA VAL A 117 -32.72 -17.15 11.27
C VAL A 117 -33.40 -16.25 12.30
N ARG A 118 -33.27 -14.91 12.26
CA ARG A 118 -34.08 -13.99 13.11
C ARG A 118 -35.58 -13.90 12.73
N LEU A 119 -36.05 -14.83 11.90
CA LEU A 119 -37.47 -15.23 11.79
C LEU A 119 -37.80 -16.48 12.63
N SER A 120 -36.87 -16.99 13.44
CA SER A 120 -36.95 -18.21 14.23
C SER A 120 -36.34 -17.97 15.62
N GLU A 121 -37.20 -17.88 16.63
CA GLU A 121 -37.00 -17.38 18.01
C GLU A 121 -36.03 -18.16 18.94
N ASP A 122 -35.10 -18.99 18.45
CA ASP A 122 -34.36 -19.95 19.31
C ASP A 122 -32.84 -19.68 19.45
N SER A 123 -32.43 -18.42 19.70
CA SER A 123 -31.01 -18.09 19.95
C SER A 123 -30.46 -18.56 21.32
N SER A 124 -31.19 -19.40 22.06
CA SER A 124 -30.78 -19.97 23.35
C SER A 124 -29.92 -21.24 23.20
N TYR A 125 -29.88 -21.84 22.01
CA TYR A 125 -29.26 -23.14 21.78
C TYR A 125 -27.71 -23.09 21.69
N TRP A 126 -27.15 -22.02 21.11
CA TRP A 126 -25.69 -21.91 20.94
C TRP A 126 -24.93 -21.55 22.23
N ALA A 127 -25.53 -20.76 23.11
CA ALA A 127 -24.98 -20.51 24.44
C ALA A 127 -24.88 -21.82 25.27
N GLY A 128 -25.80 -22.76 25.06
CA GLY A 128 -25.77 -24.10 25.67
C GLY A 128 -24.64 -24.98 25.13
N MET A 129 -24.38 -24.98 23.82
CA MET A 129 -23.28 -25.78 23.23
C MET A 129 -21.89 -25.26 23.62
N ALA A 130 -21.71 -23.94 23.76
CA ALA A 130 -20.46 -23.39 24.27
C ALA A 130 -20.21 -23.81 25.74
N SER A 131 -21.26 -23.88 26.57
CA SER A 131 -21.10 -24.40 27.94
C SER A 131 -20.76 -25.89 27.99
N GLY A 132 -21.35 -26.71 27.10
CA GLY A 132 -21.11 -28.16 27.06
C GLY A 132 -19.76 -28.58 26.46
N ALA A 133 -19.19 -27.78 25.55
CA ALA A 133 -17.89 -28.08 24.92
C ALA A 133 -16.68 -27.67 25.78
N PHE A 134 -16.88 -26.77 26.75
CA PHE A 134 -15.81 -26.23 27.61
C PHE A 134 -15.87 -26.68 29.07
N GLY A 135 -16.74 -27.65 29.36
CA GLY A 135 -16.69 -28.45 30.59
C GLY A 135 -17.59 -27.91 31.69
N ASP A 136 -18.60 -28.72 32.06
CA ASP A 136 -19.21 -28.63 33.37
C ASP A 136 -18.17 -29.04 34.44
N ASP A 137 -18.12 -28.25 35.50
CA ASP A 137 -17.07 -28.07 36.51
C ASP A 137 -16.83 -29.26 37.48
N ASP A 138 -17.19 -30.49 37.13
CA ASP A 138 -17.29 -31.55 38.15
C ASP A 138 -16.04 -32.46 38.27
N GLY A 139 -14.89 -32.05 37.72
CA GLY A 139 -13.70 -32.91 37.56
C GLY A 139 -12.36 -32.29 37.98
N TRP A 140 -12.33 -31.54 39.07
CA TRP A 140 -11.14 -30.85 39.59
C TRP A 140 -10.08 -31.82 40.17
N GLY A 141 -9.30 -32.46 39.31
CA GLY A 141 -8.22 -33.35 39.77
C GLY A 141 -7.40 -34.00 38.66
N GLY A 142 -6.61 -33.22 37.92
CA GLY A 142 -5.67 -33.85 36.98
C GLY A 142 -4.92 -32.93 36.01
N GLY A 143 -4.21 -31.92 36.51
CA GLY A 143 -2.94 -31.43 35.95
C GLY A 143 -2.83 -31.06 34.46
N GLY A 144 -3.94 -30.85 33.74
CA GLY A 144 -3.91 -30.31 32.38
C GLY A 144 -3.79 -28.80 32.42
N LEU A 145 -2.91 -28.21 31.61
CA LEU A 145 -2.86 -26.77 31.33
C LEU A 145 -4.26 -26.30 30.89
N GLY A 146 -5.05 -25.82 31.85
CA GLY A 146 -6.41 -25.34 31.62
C GLY A 146 -6.38 -24.16 30.65
N CYS A 147 -7.24 -24.22 29.64
CA CYS A 147 -7.43 -23.15 28.67
C CYS A 147 -7.68 -21.84 29.42
N VAL A 148 -6.87 -20.80 29.16
CA VAL A 148 -7.03 -19.48 29.78
C VAL A 148 -8.29 -18.83 29.21
N HIS A 149 -9.44 -19.05 29.87
CA HIS A 149 -10.68 -18.37 29.57
C HIS A 149 -10.73 -17.03 30.32
N GLY A 150 -10.47 -15.93 29.61
CA GLY A 150 -10.80 -14.59 30.09
C GLY A 150 -12.15 -14.16 29.52
N SER A 151 -13.03 -13.57 30.32
CA SER A 151 -14.32 -13.03 29.86
C SER A 151 -14.18 -12.00 28.72
N GLU A 152 -13.04 -11.29 28.69
CA GLU A 152 -12.72 -10.29 27.67
C GLU A 152 -12.16 -10.90 26.38
N LEU A 153 -11.68 -12.15 26.41
CA LEU A 153 -11.00 -12.83 25.30
C LEU A 153 -11.48 -14.29 25.16
N PRO A 154 -12.80 -14.51 24.98
CA PRO A 154 -13.40 -15.86 25.02
C PRO A 154 -12.92 -16.78 23.89
N TYR A 155 -12.25 -16.24 22.86
CA TYR A 155 -11.94 -16.97 21.63
C TYR A 155 -10.44 -17.13 21.35
N ILE A 156 -9.57 -16.91 22.35
CA ILE A 156 -8.11 -17.08 22.18
C ILE A 156 -7.72 -18.47 21.65
N MET A 157 -8.53 -19.49 21.95
CA MET A 157 -8.22 -20.89 21.60
C MET A 157 -8.53 -21.21 20.13
N ALA A 158 -9.26 -20.35 19.41
CA ALA A 158 -9.64 -20.56 18.03
C ALA A 158 -8.74 -19.75 17.09
N LEU A 159 -8.21 -20.39 16.04
CA LEU A 159 -7.40 -19.72 15.04
C LEU A 159 -8.29 -19.01 14.01
N PRO A 160 -8.05 -17.72 13.70
CA PRO A 160 -8.76 -17.05 12.62
C PRO A 160 -8.52 -17.74 11.27
N PRO A 161 -9.46 -17.64 10.30
CA PRO A 161 -9.24 -18.12 8.94
C PRO A 161 -7.97 -17.53 8.33
N LEU A 162 -7.26 -18.30 7.50
CA LEU A 162 -6.00 -17.86 6.88
C LEU A 162 -6.11 -16.51 6.15
N PRO A 163 -7.21 -16.19 5.43
CA PRO A 163 -7.39 -14.86 4.83
C PRO A 163 -7.43 -13.71 5.86
N VAL A 164 -8.02 -13.95 7.05
CA VAL A 164 -8.03 -12.98 8.16
C VAL A 164 -6.62 -12.81 8.73
N VAL A 165 -5.90 -13.91 8.94
CA VAL A 165 -4.49 -13.88 9.40
C VAL A 165 -3.62 -13.10 8.42
N ALA A 166 -3.79 -13.31 7.11
CA ALA A 166 -3.04 -12.59 6.10
C ALA A 166 -3.26 -11.07 6.17
N ALA A 167 -4.51 -10.60 6.26
CA ALA A 167 -4.82 -9.18 6.44
C ALA A 167 -4.15 -8.60 7.70
N ALA A 168 -4.19 -9.36 8.81
CA ALA A 168 -3.58 -8.95 10.06
C ALA A 168 -2.05 -8.84 9.95
N VAL A 169 -1.39 -9.85 9.38
CA VAL A 169 0.07 -9.86 9.14
C VAL A 169 0.47 -8.68 8.24
N GLY A 170 -0.23 -8.46 7.13
CA GLY A 170 0.04 -7.37 6.21
C GLY A 170 0.03 -5.99 6.90
N THR A 171 -0.90 -5.79 7.84
CA THR A 171 -1.00 -4.53 8.61
C THR A 171 0.07 -4.45 9.70
N LEU A 172 0.18 -5.50 10.53
CA LEU A 172 1.06 -5.53 11.70
C LEU A 172 2.54 -5.50 11.34
N VAL A 173 2.92 -5.94 10.14
CA VAL A 173 4.32 -5.86 9.67
C VAL A 173 4.61 -4.53 8.97
N HIS A 174 3.69 -4.01 8.16
CA HIS A 174 3.88 -2.72 7.48
C HIS A 174 3.98 -1.56 8.47
N SER A 175 3.08 -1.49 9.46
CA SER A 175 3.00 -0.33 10.36
C SER A 175 4.30 -0.07 11.15
N PRO A 176 4.97 -1.06 11.77
CA PRO A 176 6.26 -0.84 12.43
C PRO A 176 7.35 -0.33 11.48
N VAL A 177 7.41 -0.82 10.24
CA VAL A 177 8.37 -0.34 9.24
C VAL A 177 8.13 1.13 8.92
N SER A 178 6.87 1.51 8.72
CA SER A 178 6.47 2.89 8.45
C SER A 178 6.73 3.82 9.63
N ILE A 179 6.38 3.39 10.85
CA ILE A 179 6.69 4.10 12.10
C ILE A 179 8.19 4.32 12.22
N ASN A 180 9.00 3.29 11.97
CA ASN A 180 10.45 3.38 12.05
C ASN A 180 11.00 4.41 11.05
N TYR A 181 10.54 4.38 9.79
CA TYR A 181 10.90 5.39 8.78
C TYR A 181 10.54 6.81 9.25
N HIS A 182 9.27 7.05 9.59
CA HIS A 182 8.76 8.38 9.91
C HIS A 182 9.31 8.94 11.22
N TRP A 183 9.53 8.09 12.24
CA TRP A 183 9.95 8.53 13.57
C TRP A 183 11.45 8.78 13.68
N TRP A 184 12.28 7.94 13.05
CA TRP A 184 13.74 7.98 13.23
C TRP A 184 14.47 8.60 12.04
N TYR A 185 14.10 8.22 10.82
CA TYR A 185 14.86 8.57 9.62
C TYR A 185 14.33 9.84 8.95
N ALA A 186 13.01 9.95 8.77
CA ALA A 186 12.42 11.11 8.10
C ALA A 186 12.62 12.41 8.88
N THR A 187 12.75 12.35 10.21
CA THR A 187 13.01 13.53 11.06
C THR A 187 14.46 13.99 11.05
N SER A 188 15.41 13.10 10.77
CA SER A 188 16.86 13.35 10.89
C SER A 188 17.54 13.56 9.54
N LEU A 189 17.00 12.95 8.48
CA LEU A 189 17.56 13.05 7.14
C LEU A 189 17.17 14.36 6.46
N ASP A 190 18.15 14.92 5.74
CA ASP A 190 17.92 15.99 4.79
C ASP A 190 16.85 15.57 3.76
N PRO A 191 15.85 16.42 3.45
CA PRO A 191 14.77 16.08 2.53
C PRO A 191 15.23 15.55 1.17
N SER A 192 16.32 16.07 0.62
CA SER A 192 16.89 15.64 -0.66
C SER A 192 17.33 14.17 -0.64
N ARG A 193 17.78 13.68 0.51
CA ARG A 193 18.32 12.31 0.68
C ARG A 193 17.26 11.28 1.07
N ARG A 194 16.04 11.71 1.43
CA ARG A 194 14.99 10.80 1.96
C ARG A 194 14.53 9.77 0.94
N ILE A 195 14.47 10.13 -0.35
CA ILE A 195 13.98 9.22 -1.42
C ILE A 195 14.93 8.05 -1.66
N GLU A 196 16.23 8.30 -1.53
CA GLU A 196 17.26 7.29 -1.77
C GLU A 196 17.50 6.43 -0.53
N HIS A 197 17.10 6.91 0.64
CA HIS A 197 17.31 6.20 1.89
C HIS A 197 16.57 4.85 1.93
N TRP A 198 17.28 3.80 2.33
CA TRP A 198 16.76 2.43 2.33
C TRP A 198 15.46 2.27 3.13
N SER A 199 15.30 2.97 4.26
CA SER A 199 14.10 2.83 5.11
C SER A 199 12.84 3.41 4.45
N ARG A 200 12.98 4.45 3.61
CA ARG A 200 11.87 4.97 2.77
C ARG A 200 11.47 3.94 1.71
N ARG A 201 12.46 3.33 1.07
CA ARG A 201 12.25 2.29 0.04
C ARG A 201 11.61 1.04 0.64
N LEU A 202 12.03 0.68 1.85
CA LEU A 202 11.45 -0.42 2.62
C LEU A 202 9.99 -0.13 2.99
N ASP A 203 9.68 1.05 3.53
CA ASP A 203 8.30 1.49 3.78
C ASP A 203 7.41 1.34 2.53
N HIS A 204 7.87 1.82 1.38
CA HIS A 204 7.14 1.65 0.10
C HIS A 204 7.02 0.19 -0.36
N ALA A 205 8.04 -0.63 -0.15
CA ALA A 205 7.97 -2.06 -0.44
C ALA A 205 6.93 -2.76 0.46
N PHE A 206 6.80 -2.35 1.72
CA PHE A 206 5.82 -2.93 2.64
C PHE A 206 4.38 -2.51 2.35
N ILE A 207 4.15 -1.40 1.65
CA ILE A 207 2.83 -1.09 1.06
C ILE A 207 2.42 -2.18 0.07
N HIS A 208 3.34 -2.64 -0.80
CA HIS A 208 3.08 -3.71 -1.76
C HIS A 208 2.91 -5.08 -1.07
N PHE A 209 3.72 -5.37 -0.05
CA PHE A 209 3.53 -6.57 0.78
C PHE A 209 2.14 -6.60 1.42
N SER A 210 1.73 -5.50 2.06
CA SER A 210 0.41 -5.34 2.66
C SER A 210 -0.71 -5.48 1.62
N SER A 211 -0.52 -4.91 0.42
CA SER A 211 -1.47 -5.04 -0.70
C SER A 211 -1.63 -6.49 -1.17
N ALA A 212 -0.55 -7.28 -1.24
CA ALA A 212 -0.62 -8.70 -1.58
C ALA A 212 -1.38 -9.51 -0.51
N CYS A 213 -1.12 -9.22 0.77
CA CYS A 213 -1.85 -9.82 1.87
C CYS A 213 -3.35 -9.47 1.82
N ALA A 214 -3.68 -8.22 1.54
CA ALA A 214 -5.05 -7.77 1.36
C ALA A 214 -5.74 -8.45 0.17
N ALA A 215 -5.03 -8.68 -0.94
CA ALA A 215 -5.58 -9.41 -2.09
C ALA A 215 -5.92 -10.87 -1.75
N TYR A 216 -5.13 -11.54 -0.90
CA TYR A 216 -5.53 -12.85 -0.38
C TYR A 216 -6.70 -12.76 0.58
N ALA A 217 -6.70 -11.76 1.47
CA ALA A 217 -7.79 -11.55 2.41
C ALA A 217 -9.15 -11.33 1.71
N THR A 218 -9.17 -10.57 0.62
CA THR A 218 -10.42 -10.23 -0.10
C THR A 218 -10.86 -11.27 -1.12
N SER A 219 -9.94 -12.08 -1.63
CA SER A 219 -10.27 -13.17 -2.57
C SER A 219 -10.46 -14.52 -1.89
N GLY A 220 -9.67 -14.76 -0.84
CA GLY A 220 -9.45 -16.05 -0.20
C GLY A 220 -8.91 -17.15 -1.12
N ARG A 221 -8.56 -16.80 -2.36
CA ARG A 221 -8.08 -17.71 -3.40
C ARG A 221 -6.56 -17.70 -3.50
N VAL A 222 -5.94 -18.87 -3.42
CA VAL A 222 -4.47 -19.03 -3.47
C VAL A 222 -3.91 -18.64 -4.84
N ASP A 223 -4.58 -19.00 -5.93
CA ASP A 223 -4.13 -18.66 -7.29
C ASP A 223 -4.12 -17.14 -7.54
N PHE A 224 -5.17 -16.44 -7.11
CA PHE A 224 -5.23 -14.97 -7.16
C PHE A 224 -4.19 -14.32 -6.24
N PHE A 225 -3.94 -14.89 -5.06
CA PHE A 225 -2.88 -14.43 -4.17
C PHE A 225 -1.50 -14.54 -4.82
N LEU A 226 -1.15 -15.68 -5.41
CA LEU A 226 0.16 -15.89 -6.05
C LEU A 226 0.40 -14.91 -7.20
N LEU A 227 -0.63 -14.64 -8.02
CA LEU A 227 -0.56 -13.61 -9.07
C LEU A 227 -0.26 -12.22 -8.47
N ASN A 228 -0.95 -11.85 -7.39
CA ASN A 228 -0.74 -10.58 -6.72
C ASN A 228 0.62 -10.50 -6.02
N VAL A 229 1.13 -11.60 -5.46
CA VAL A 229 2.47 -11.68 -4.89
C VAL A 229 3.51 -11.41 -5.97
N ALA A 230 3.42 -12.06 -7.13
CA ALA A 230 4.35 -11.82 -8.23
C ALA A 230 4.36 -10.35 -8.68
N TYR A 231 3.17 -9.76 -8.85
CA TYR A 231 3.02 -8.35 -9.23
C TYR A 231 3.59 -7.39 -8.17
N ASN A 232 3.21 -7.57 -6.90
CA ASN A 232 3.63 -6.71 -5.81
C ASN A 232 5.12 -6.88 -5.48
N MET A 233 5.69 -8.07 -5.70
CA MET A 233 7.11 -8.34 -5.53
C MET A 233 7.95 -7.64 -6.61
N ASP A 234 7.54 -7.62 -7.90
CA ASP A 234 8.20 -6.75 -8.89
C ASP A 234 8.08 -5.29 -8.45
N CYS A 235 6.90 -4.82 -8.03
CA CYS A 235 6.73 -3.43 -7.61
C CYS A 235 7.60 -3.05 -6.40
N ALA A 236 7.75 -3.96 -5.43
CA ALA A 236 8.63 -3.81 -4.26
C ALA A 236 10.11 -3.80 -4.66
N TYR A 237 10.54 -4.74 -5.51
CA TYR A 237 11.91 -4.79 -6.04
C TYR A 237 12.29 -3.45 -6.71
N ARG A 238 11.36 -2.86 -7.46
CA ARG A 238 11.58 -1.60 -8.17
C ARG A 238 11.73 -0.38 -7.25
N GLN A 239 11.37 -0.49 -5.97
CA GLN A 239 11.68 0.57 -4.99
C GLN A 239 13.18 0.64 -4.68
N PHE A 240 13.92 -0.45 -4.91
CA PHE A 240 15.35 -0.54 -4.64
C PHE A 240 16.22 -0.24 -5.86
N GLU A 241 15.63 0.08 -7.01
CA GLU A 241 16.38 0.59 -8.17
C GLU A 241 17.08 1.91 -7.83
N GLU A 242 18.18 2.21 -8.52
CA GLU A 242 18.93 3.45 -8.33
C GLU A 242 18.02 4.68 -8.49
N LYS A 243 17.18 4.68 -9.53
CA LYS A 243 16.26 5.77 -9.85
C LYS A 243 14.80 5.37 -9.67
N VAL A 244 14.15 5.96 -8.67
CA VAL A 244 12.71 5.78 -8.43
C VAL A 244 11.92 6.89 -9.13
N CYS A 245 11.03 6.51 -10.05
CA CYS A 245 10.15 7.46 -10.75
C CYS A 245 8.81 7.62 -10.00
N PRO A 246 8.52 8.75 -9.33
CA PRO A 246 7.36 8.87 -8.45
C PRO A 246 6.01 8.64 -9.13
N ARG A 247 5.87 9.07 -10.39
CA ARG A 247 4.64 8.85 -11.18
C ARG A 247 4.37 7.38 -11.45
N ARG A 248 5.42 6.63 -11.83
CA ARG A 248 5.30 5.19 -12.09
C ARG A 248 5.01 4.44 -10.79
N ASN A 249 5.64 4.86 -9.69
CA ASN A 249 5.39 4.29 -8.37
C ASN A 249 3.92 4.47 -7.95
N LEU A 250 3.37 5.67 -8.13
CA LEU A 250 1.97 5.96 -7.88
C LEU A 250 1.03 5.03 -8.66
N TYR A 251 1.26 4.82 -9.96
CA TYR A 251 0.43 3.91 -10.74
C TYR A 251 0.53 2.47 -10.24
N ARG A 252 1.72 2.00 -9.83
CA ARG A 252 1.91 0.67 -9.24
C ARG A 252 1.12 0.49 -7.96
N VAL A 253 1.17 1.48 -7.06
CA VAL A 253 0.40 1.46 -5.80
C VAL A 253 -1.10 1.46 -6.10
N ALA A 254 -1.57 2.32 -7.00
CA ALA A 254 -2.97 2.38 -7.40
C ALA A 254 -3.47 1.06 -8.01
N SER A 255 -2.69 0.44 -8.89
CA SER A 255 -2.97 -0.88 -9.45
C SER A 255 -2.98 -1.97 -8.38
N SER A 256 -2.05 -1.94 -7.41
CA SER A 256 -2.01 -2.89 -6.28
C SER A 256 -3.29 -2.80 -5.43
N ILE A 257 -3.72 -1.58 -5.12
CA ILE A 257 -4.97 -1.32 -4.39
C ILE A 257 -6.16 -1.85 -5.20
N PHE A 258 -6.25 -1.52 -6.49
CA PHE A 258 -7.34 -1.97 -7.35
C PHE A 258 -7.43 -3.50 -7.40
N LEU A 259 -6.30 -4.19 -7.59
CA LEU A 259 -6.26 -5.66 -7.59
C LEU A 259 -6.67 -6.24 -6.23
N SER A 260 -6.32 -5.60 -5.11
CA SER A 260 -6.73 -6.05 -3.78
C SER A 260 -8.23 -5.88 -3.51
N VAL A 261 -8.90 -4.91 -4.15
CA VAL A 261 -10.33 -4.63 -3.91
C VAL A 261 -11.24 -5.29 -4.95
N LEU A 262 -10.70 -5.64 -6.13
CA LEU A 262 -11.45 -6.24 -7.23
C LEU A 262 -12.27 -7.49 -6.83
N PRO A 263 -11.76 -8.43 -6.00
CA PRO A 263 -12.54 -9.59 -5.56
C PRO A 263 -13.81 -9.22 -4.79
N VAL A 264 -13.77 -8.15 -3.98
CA VAL A 264 -14.93 -7.66 -3.21
C VAL A 264 -16.09 -7.29 -4.14
N LEU A 265 -15.75 -6.68 -5.28
CA LEU A 265 -16.73 -6.34 -6.32
C LEU A 265 -17.21 -7.58 -7.06
N ALA A 266 -16.31 -8.51 -7.40
CA ALA A 266 -16.64 -9.74 -8.11
C ALA A 266 -17.61 -10.64 -7.31
N TYR A 267 -17.43 -10.70 -5.98
CA TYR A 267 -18.31 -11.42 -5.06
C TYR A 267 -19.57 -10.64 -4.66
N ARG A 268 -19.83 -9.47 -5.29
CA ARG A 268 -21.03 -8.66 -5.08
C ARG A 268 -21.19 -8.14 -3.64
N HIS A 269 -20.11 -8.01 -2.88
CA HIS A 269 -20.12 -7.35 -1.56
C HIS A 269 -20.13 -5.83 -1.71
N TYR A 270 -21.13 -5.29 -2.41
CA TYR A 270 -21.16 -3.88 -2.85
C TYR A 270 -21.05 -2.89 -1.69
N LEU A 271 -21.70 -3.15 -0.56
CA LEU A 271 -21.62 -2.26 0.61
C LEU A 271 -20.18 -2.13 1.13
N LEU A 272 -19.48 -3.26 1.30
CA LEU A 272 -18.07 -3.27 1.74
C LEU A 272 -17.17 -2.65 0.66
N PHE A 273 -17.42 -2.95 -0.61
CA PHE A 273 -16.72 -2.32 -1.73
C PHE A 273 -16.86 -0.80 -1.69
N PHE A 274 -18.07 -0.26 -1.54
CA PHE A 274 -18.30 1.19 -1.46
C PHE A 274 -17.70 1.82 -0.20
N GLN A 275 -17.69 1.12 0.94
CA GLN A 275 -17.00 1.60 2.14
C GLN A 275 -15.49 1.69 1.91
N ILE A 276 -14.86 0.63 1.39
CA ILE A 276 -13.44 0.60 1.07
C ILE A 276 -13.10 1.66 0.01
N PHE A 277 -13.90 1.74 -1.05
CA PHE A 277 -13.73 2.74 -2.11
C PHE A 277 -13.89 4.15 -1.56
N ALA A 278 -14.88 4.43 -0.72
CA ALA A 278 -15.07 5.73 -0.09
C ALA A 278 -13.89 6.09 0.81
N MET A 279 -13.31 5.14 1.55
CA MET A 279 -12.10 5.37 2.34
C MET A 279 -10.91 5.74 1.46
N PHE A 280 -10.65 5.00 0.37
CA PHE A 280 -9.62 5.37 -0.59
C PHE A 280 -9.93 6.65 -1.34
N ALA A 281 -11.20 6.94 -1.61
CA ALA A 281 -11.63 8.15 -2.27
C ALA A 281 -11.47 9.36 -1.35
N VAL A 282 -11.77 9.28 -0.06
CA VAL A 282 -11.56 10.36 0.93
C VAL A 282 -10.08 10.51 1.26
N SER A 283 -9.39 9.41 1.56
CA SER A 283 -7.95 9.41 1.81
C SER A 283 -7.22 9.91 0.57
N GLY A 284 -7.63 9.43 -0.59
CA GLY A 284 -7.20 9.87 -1.90
C GLY A 284 -7.68 11.26 -2.23
N TRP A 285 -8.80 11.80 -1.74
CA TRP A 285 -9.30 13.17 -2.04
C TRP A 285 -8.33 14.22 -1.52
N TYR A 286 -7.67 13.95 -0.39
CA TYR A 286 -6.50 14.70 0.06
C TYR A 286 -5.32 14.68 -0.95
N PHE A 287 -5.34 13.77 -1.92
CA PHE A 287 -4.41 13.61 -3.05
C PHE A 287 -5.02 13.89 -4.46
N LEU A 288 -6.32 13.68 -4.70
CA LEU A 288 -6.91 13.40 -6.03
C LEU A 288 -7.65 14.60 -6.66
N ILE A 289 -7.93 15.68 -5.92
CA ILE A 289 -8.46 16.96 -6.49
C ILE A 289 -7.38 17.70 -7.31
N GLY A 290 -6.52 16.96 -7.99
CA GLY A 290 -5.62 17.43 -9.04
C GLY A 290 -5.94 16.82 -10.40
N PHE A 291 -7.03 16.07 -10.57
CA PHE A 291 -7.32 15.37 -11.83
C PHE A 291 -7.62 16.27 -13.03
N THR A 292 -7.83 17.57 -12.84
CA THR A 292 -7.90 18.55 -13.94
C THR A 292 -6.51 19.00 -14.44
N ALA A 293 -5.42 18.63 -13.76
CA ALA A 293 -4.05 18.85 -14.22
C ALA A 293 -3.17 17.64 -13.84
N PRO A 294 -2.83 16.73 -14.77
CA PRO A 294 -2.09 15.47 -14.51
C PRO A 294 -0.66 15.65 -13.93
N GLN A 295 -0.25 16.86 -13.58
CA GLN A 295 1.03 17.17 -12.97
C GLN A 295 0.97 17.41 -11.45
N GLN A 296 -0.20 17.46 -10.81
CA GLN A 296 -0.32 18.00 -9.45
C GLN A 296 -0.91 17.07 -8.37
N LEU A 297 -0.89 15.75 -8.57
CA LEU A 297 -1.45 14.78 -7.58
C LEU A 297 -0.78 14.82 -6.19
N PHE A 298 0.26 15.64 -5.99
CA PHE A 298 0.67 16.06 -4.64
C PHE A 298 1.37 17.43 -4.63
N VAL A 299 0.78 18.44 -5.28
CA VAL A 299 1.31 19.82 -5.23
C VAL A 299 0.53 20.70 -4.26
N ARG A 300 -0.72 20.33 -3.94
CA ARG A 300 -1.53 21.04 -2.95
C ARG A 300 -2.11 20.05 -1.97
N TYR A 301 -1.32 19.70 -0.97
CA TYR A 301 -1.91 19.14 0.24
C TYR A 301 -2.79 20.23 0.86
N PRO A 302 -4.12 20.03 0.98
CA PRO A 302 -5.00 21.09 1.49
C PRO A 302 -4.64 21.49 2.93
N VAL A 303 -3.94 20.61 3.65
CA VAL A 303 -3.46 20.82 5.03
C VAL A 303 -1.92 20.74 5.10
N GLY A 304 -1.21 20.96 3.99
CA GLY A 304 0.25 20.84 3.95
C GLY A 304 0.76 19.45 4.36
N GLY A 305 1.87 19.38 5.08
CA GLY A 305 2.47 18.11 5.53
C GLY A 305 1.63 17.25 6.48
N TRP A 306 0.46 17.72 6.93
CA TRP A 306 -0.46 16.96 7.80
C TRP A 306 -1.39 16.00 7.05
N SER A 307 -1.54 16.21 5.75
CA SER A 307 -2.35 15.39 4.85
C SER A 307 -1.96 13.91 4.85
N HIS A 308 -0.66 13.59 4.92
CA HIS A 308 -0.16 12.21 4.97
C HIS A 308 -0.59 11.53 6.28
N GLY A 309 -0.50 12.23 7.41
CA GLY A 309 -0.98 11.73 8.69
C GLY A 309 -2.50 11.55 8.73
N LEU A 310 -3.27 12.47 8.13
CA LEU A 310 -4.73 12.32 7.97
C LEU A 310 -5.09 11.12 7.08
N PHE A 311 -4.30 10.88 6.03
CA PHE A 311 -4.44 9.69 5.19
C PHE A 311 -4.26 8.40 5.99
N HIS A 312 -3.24 8.30 6.85
CA HIS A 312 -3.10 7.17 7.76
C HIS A 312 -4.30 7.03 8.71
N LEU A 313 -4.79 8.14 9.28
CA LEU A 313 -5.92 8.11 10.20
C LEU A 313 -7.20 7.62 9.54
N VAL A 314 -7.51 8.09 8.33
CA VAL A 314 -8.67 7.59 7.58
C VAL A 314 -8.45 6.12 7.23
N LEU A 315 -7.29 5.71 6.73
CA LEU A 315 -7.02 4.31 6.38
C LEU A 315 -6.83 3.39 7.59
N SER A 316 -6.77 3.90 8.82
CA SER A 316 -6.62 3.07 10.02
C SER A 316 -7.78 2.09 10.25
N PHE A 317 -8.95 2.38 9.68
CA PHE A 317 -10.11 1.48 9.73
C PHE A 317 -10.13 0.45 8.58
N LEU A 318 -9.25 0.58 7.58
CA LEU A 318 -9.24 -0.29 6.40
C LEU A 318 -8.92 -1.74 6.77
N PRO A 319 -7.95 -2.06 7.64
CA PRO A 319 -7.69 -3.43 8.07
C PRO A 319 -8.94 -4.13 8.62
N HIS A 320 -9.77 -3.42 9.39
CA HIS A 320 -11.02 -3.95 9.92
C HIS A 320 -12.00 -4.33 8.79
N LEU A 321 -12.17 -3.45 7.80
CA LEU A 321 -13.04 -3.75 6.66
C LEU A 321 -12.52 -4.92 5.82
N ILE A 322 -11.21 -4.99 5.60
CA ILE A 322 -10.58 -6.09 4.84
C ILE A 322 -10.74 -7.41 5.58
N MET A 323 -10.55 -7.45 6.90
CA MET A 323 -10.79 -8.67 7.69
C MET A 323 -12.27 -9.05 7.72
N LYS A 324 -13.19 -8.08 7.71
CA LYS A 324 -14.64 -8.35 7.57
C LYS A 324 -15.00 -8.94 6.20
N VAL A 325 -14.37 -8.48 5.12
CA VAL A 325 -14.48 -9.15 3.81
C VAL A 325 -13.93 -10.57 3.91
N ALA A 326 -12.77 -10.75 4.53
CA ALA A 326 -12.11 -12.04 4.67
C ALA A 326 -12.95 -13.07 5.43
N THR A 327 -13.88 -12.65 6.31
CA THR A 327 -14.82 -13.56 6.97
C THR A 327 -16.01 -13.97 6.09
N GLN A 328 -16.24 -13.27 4.98
CA GLN A 328 -17.39 -13.49 4.07
C GLN A 328 -17.02 -14.25 2.80
N VAL A 329 -15.73 -14.43 2.50
CA VAL A 329 -15.31 -15.20 1.32
C VAL A 329 -15.49 -16.70 1.55
N GLU A 330 -16.00 -17.41 0.54
CA GLU A 330 -16.32 -18.85 0.63
C GLU A 330 -15.14 -19.71 1.09
N SER A 331 -13.94 -19.44 0.59
CA SER A 331 -12.71 -20.14 1.01
C SER A 331 -12.36 -20.00 2.50
N SER A 332 -12.86 -18.97 3.20
CA SER A 332 -12.74 -18.88 4.67
C SER A 332 -13.76 -19.74 5.39
N GLN A 333 -14.80 -20.19 4.69
CA GLN A 333 -15.88 -21.03 5.19
C GLN A 333 -15.68 -22.52 4.86
N GLU A 334 -14.87 -22.87 3.85
CA GLU A 334 -14.63 -24.27 3.44
C GLU A 334 -14.01 -25.15 4.55
N ASN A 335 -13.32 -24.56 5.53
CA ASN A 335 -12.86 -25.30 6.72
C ASN A 335 -14.00 -25.75 7.65
N LYS A 336 -15.23 -25.28 7.47
CA LYS A 336 -16.40 -25.81 8.19
C LYS A 336 -16.69 -27.27 7.84
N ALA A 337 -16.27 -27.75 6.66
CA ALA A 337 -16.42 -29.16 6.28
C ALA A 337 -15.48 -30.12 7.04
N TRP A 338 -14.43 -29.61 7.68
CA TRP A 338 -13.48 -30.42 8.45
C TRP A 338 -13.91 -30.69 9.90
N HIS A 339 -14.84 -29.87 10.43
CA HIS A 339 -15.48 -30.15 11.70
C HIS A 339 -16.85 -30.76 11.41
N GLY A 340 -16.87 -32.09 11.29
CA GLY A 340 -18.09 -32.89 11.19
C GLY A 340 -19.00 -32.74 12.40
N CYS A 341 -19.63 -31.57 12.53
CA CYS A 341 -20.88 -31.36 13.25
C CYS A 341 -22.02 -31.57 12.26
N THR A 342 -22.25 -32.83 11.90
CA THR A 342 -23.55 -33.35 11.44
C THR A 342 -23.94 -34.47 12.36
#